data_AF-D7VN66-F1
#
_entry.id   AF-D7VN66-F1
#
_cell.length_a   1.000
_cell.length_b   1.000
_cell.length_c   1.000
_cell.angle_alpha   90.00
_cell.angle_beta   90.00
_cell.angle_gamma   90.00
#
_symmetry.space_group_name_H-M   'P 1'
#
loop_
_entity.id
_entity.type
_entity.pdbx_description
1 polymer ?
#
loop_
_entity_poly.entity_id
_entity_poly.type
_entity_poly.pdbx_seq_one_letter_code
_entity_poly.pdbx_strand_id
1 'polypeptide(L)'
;MTSQYKLNNNDLYTIFGVVVEGGSNSFLAYPSRKDSMTHDFTDKNGLDIDLQDPRFNSREFTLNCALTASSVEDFWTKYNALFTELSNSGTHKLSITDLGKDYRVYYKEQRNIRKLTPLSGKPEVWIKFDLVFGEANWTDNIESVYLIDHDGNYLIQ
;
A
#
# COMPACT_ATOMS: atom_id res chain seq x y z
N MET A 1 -9.81 20.60 6.86
CA MET A 1 -9.95 19.55 5.84
C MET A 1 -9.31 18.29 6.39
N THR A 2 -9.96 17.15 6.32
CA THR A 2 -9.41 15.84 6.69
C THR A 2 -9.09 15.05 5.43
N SER A 3 -8.00 14.28 5.46
CA SER A 3 -7.63 13.38 4.37
C SER A 3 -8.56 12.17 4.31
N GLN A 4 -8.68 11.57 3.13
CA GLN A 4 -9.30 10.24 2.98
C GLN A 4 -8.39 9.11 3.48
N TYR A 5 -7.15 9.45 3.86
CA TYR A 5 -6.08 8.51 4.18
C TYR A 5 -5.59 8.74 5.62
N LYS A 6 -5.44 7.66 6.39
CA LYS A 6 -4.87 7.69 7.75
C LYS A 6 -3.78 6.65 7.91
N LEU A 7 -2.72 7.00 8.62
CA LEU A 7 -1.65 6.10 9.02
C LEU A 7 -1.71 5.92 10.54
N ASN A 8 -1.95 4.69 11.00
CA ASN A 8 -2.10 4.35 12.42
C ASN A 8 -3.12 5.23 13.16
N ASN A 9 -4.24 5.53 12.49
CA ASN A 9 -5.32 6.45 12.92
C ASN A 9 -4.98 7.95 12.86
N ASN A 10 -3.74 8.31 12.52
CA ASN A 10 -3.35 9.70 12.30
C ASN A 10 -3.69 10.12 10.87
N ASP A 11 -4.40 11.24 10.72
CA ASP A 11 -4.77 11.77 9.40
C ASP A 11 -3.53 12.28 8.65
N LEU A 12 -3.36 11.83 7.40
CA LEU A 12 -2.16 12.14 6.63
C LEU A 12 -1.99 13.63 6.36
N TYR A 13 -3.10 14.35 6.14
CA TYR A 13 -3.05 15.76 5.81
C TYR A 13 -2.86 16.62 7.06
N THR A 14 -3.66 16.40 8.10
CA THR A 14 -3.61 17.29 9.27
C THR A 14 -2.35 17.12 10.11
N ILE A 15 -1.82 15.90 10.21
CA ILE A 15 -0.64 15.61 11.04
C ILE A 15 0.65 15.77 10.24
N PHE A 16 0.71 15.21 9.04
CA PHE A 16 1.96 15.15 8.25
C PHE A 16 1.98 16.12 7.06
N GLY A 17 0.90 16.86 6.79
CA GLY A 17 0.81 17.71 5.61
C GLY A 17 0.81 16.95 4.29
N VAL A 18 0.51 15.64 4.31
CA VAL A 18 0.56 14.76 3.13
C VAL A 18 -0.81 14.72 2.45
N VAL A 19 -0.79 15.04 1.17
CA VAL A 19 -1.90 14.89 0.22
C VAL A 19 -1.60 13.69 -0.67
N VAL A 20 -2.54 12.76 -0.79
CA VAL A 20 -2.45 11.64 -1.73
C VAL A 20 -3.11 12.05 -3.03
N GLU A 21 -2.35 12.04 -4.12
CA GLU A 21 -2.79 12.44 -5.46
C GLU A 21 -3.32 11.24 -6.27
N GLY A 22 -2.89 10.02 -5.93
CA GLY A 22 -3.28 8.80 -6.65
C GLY A 22 -2.56 7.55 -6.15
N GLY A 23 -2.79 6.44 -6.85
CA GLY A 23 -2.15 5.16 -6.58
C GLY A 23 -2.97 4.18 -5.72
N SER A 24 -4.07 4.62 -5.11
CA SER A 24 -4.95 3.75 -4.29
C SER A 24 -5.51 2.55 -5.05
N ASN A 25 -5.59 2.61 -6.39
CA ASN A 25 -6.03 1.48 -7.22
C ASN A 25 -5.17 0.21 -7.05
N SER A 26 -3.88 0.34 -6.71
CA SER A 26 -3.02 -0.84 -6.50
C SER A 26 -3.49 -1.70 -5.33
N PHE A 27 -4.24 -1.13 -4.39
CA PHE A 27 -4.75 -1.83 -3.21
C PHE A 27 -5.94 -2.75 -3.52
N LEU A 28 -6.60 -2.55 -4.66
CA LEU A 28 -7.72 -3.39 -5.12
C LEU A 28 -7.26 -4.71 -5.74
N ALA A 29 -6.03 -4.78 -6.24
CA ALA A 29 -5.54 -5.94 -6.97
C ALA A 29 -5.39 -7.16 -6.04
N TYR A 30 -5.86 -8.33 -6.48
CA TYR A 30 -5.59 -9.60 -5.81
C TYR A 30 -4.11 -9.99 -6.01
N PRO A 31 -3.44 -10.64 -5.02
CA PRO A 31 -2.06 -11.06 -5.17
C PRO A 31 -1.86 -12.00 -6.36
N SER A 32 -0.72 -11.90 -7.03
CA SER A 32 -0.36 -12.84 -8.10
C SER A 32 0.03 -14.20 -7.52
N ARG A 33 -0.15 -15.28 -8.29
CA ARG A 33 0.34 -16.60 -7.90
C ARG A 33 1.87 -16.62 -7.93
N LYS A 34 2.47 -17.33 -6.97
CA LYS A 34 3.86 -17.78 -7.06
C LYS A 34 3.97 -18.79 -8.19
N ASP A 35 5.16 -18.87 -8.77
CA ASP A 35 5.45 -19.91 -9.74
C ASP A 35 5.34 -21.29 -9.07
N SER A 36 4.49 -22.13 -9.64
CA SER A 36 4.36 -23.54 -9.27
C SER A 36 5.50 -24.35 -9.89
N MET A 37 5.82 -25.49 -9.27
CA MET A 37 6.70 -26.48 -9.88
C MET A 37 6.14 -26.86 -11.26
N THR A 38 6.96 -26.69 -12.29
CA THR A 38 6.56 -26.85 -13.69
C THR A 38 7.59 -27.71 -14.40
N HIS A 39 7.12 -28.71 -15.13
CA HIS A 39 7.91 -29.54 -16.02
C HIS A 39 7.42 -29.41 -17.46
N ASP A 40 8.35 -29.13 -18.36
CA ASP A 40 8.14 -29.12 -19.80
C ASP A 40 8.85 -30.33 -20.40
N PHE A 41 8.08 -31.33 -20.80
CA PHE A 41 8.59 -32.59 -21.33
C PHE A 41 8.50 -32.55 -22.85
N THR A 42 9.63 -32.74 -23.54
CA THR A 42 9.72 -32.62 -25.01
C THR A 42 8.84 -33.60 -25.78
N ASP A 43 8.46 -34.71 -25.15
CA ASP A 43 7.61 -35.77 -25.70
C ASP A 43 6.12 -35.60 -25.37
N LYS A 44 5.74 -34.56 -24.60
CA LYS A 44 4.35 -34.25 -24.25
C LYS A 44 3.95 -32.86 -24.74
N ASN A 45 2.68 -32.69 -25.03
CA ASN A 45 2.11 -31.38 -25.33
C ASN A 45 1.76 -30.66 -24.03
N GLY A 46 2.13 -29.39 -23.93
CA GLY A 46 1.81 -28.53 -22.79
C GLY A 46 2.77 -28.70 -21.61
N LEU A 47 2.40 -28.08 -20.49
CA LEU A 47 3.20 -28.05 -19.27
C LEU A 47 2.54 -28.91 -18.19
N ASP A 48 3.36 -29.67 -17.47
CA ASP A 48 2.96 -30.35 -16.24
C ASP A 48 3.21 -29.41 -15.06
N ILE A 49 2.14 -28.88 -14.47
CA ILE A 49 2.20 -27.84 -13.43
C ILE A 49 1.55 -28.37 -12.16
N ASP A 50 2.23 -28.23 -11.02
CA ASP A 50 1.62 -28.53 -9.72
C ASP A 50 0.57 -27.48 -9.33
N LEU A 51 -0.70 -27.90 -9.33
CA LEU A 51 -1.86 -27.06 -9.03
C LEU A 51 -2.53 -27.41 -7.69
N GLN A 52 -1.95 -28.32 -6.89
CA GLN A 52 -2.59 -28.79 -5.66
C GLN A 52 -2.57 -27.76 -4.52
N ASP A 53 -1.49 -26.98 -4.42
CA ASP A 53 -1.27 -26.04 -3.31
C ASP A 53 -0.81 -24.67 -3.82
N PRO A 54 -1.70 -23.88 -4.44
CA PRO A 54 -1.33 -22.58 -4.97
C PRO A 54 -0.87 -21.64 -3.84
N ARG A 55 0.31 -21.05 -4.04
CA ARG A 55 0.85 -20.00 -3.17
C ARG A 55 0.78 -18.65 -3.89
N PHE A 56 0.72 -17.58 -3.10
CA PHE A 56 0.58 -16.22 -3.62
C PHE A 56 1.78 -15.36 -3.22
N ASN A 57 2.15 -14.43 -4.10
CA ASN A 57 3.17 -13.42 -3.85
C ASN A 57 2.64 -12.36 -2.89
N SER A 58 3.55 -11.69 -2.19
CA SER A 58 3.22 -10.42 -1.55
C SER A 58 2.95 -9.34 -2.61
N ARG A 59 2.09 -8.38 -2.26
CA ARG A 59 1.85 -7.18 -3.07
C ARG A 59 2.73 -6.02 -2.66
N GLU A 60 3.04 -5.18 -3.65
CA GLU A 60 3.61 -3.85 -3.47
C GLU A 60 2.53 -2.83 -3.85
N PHE A 61 2.37 -1.82 -3.01
CA PHE A 61 1.44 -0.72 -3.23
C PHE A 61 2.21 0.58 -3.35
N THR A 62 1.78 1.47 -4.25
CA THR A 62 2.42 2.78 -4.43
C THR A 62 1.38 3.87 -4.29
N LEU A 63 1.60 4.79 -3.36
CA LEU A 63 0.81 6.02 -3.24
C LEU A 63 1.62 7.19 -3.78
N ASN A 64 1.02 7.96 -4.69
CA ASN A 64 1.60 9.20 -5.18
C ASN A 64 1.21 10.31 -4.20
N CYS A 65 2.21 10.96 -3.61
CA CYS A 65 2.03 11.91 -2.52
C CYS A 65 2.63 13.27 -2.82
N ALA A 66 2.04 14.30 -2.24
CA ALA A 66 2.62 15.63 -2.09
C ALA A 66 2.63 16.01 -0.61
N LEU A 67 3.72 16.59 -0.11
CA LEU A 67 3.77 17.16 1.23
C LEU A 67 3.82 18.68 1.13
N THR A 68 2.89 19.34 1.83
CA THR A 68 2.79 20.80 1.94
C THR A 68 3.06 21.30 3.36
N ALA A 69 3.78 22.41 3.46
CA ALA A 69 4.13 23.06 4.71
C ALA A 69 4.23 24.58 4.56
N SER A 70 3.94 25.32 5.63
CA SER A 70 3.90 26.79 5.66
C SER A 70 5.27 27.44 5.89
N SER A 71 6.30 26.64 6.15
CA SER A 71 7.68 27.08 6.28
C SER A 71 8.63 25.90 6.12
N VAL A 72 9.94 26.20 6.06
CA VAL A 72 10.99 25.15 6.05
C VAL A 72 11.03 24.37 7.34
N GLU A 73 10.78 25.04 8.46
CA GLU A 73 10.75 24.41 9.79
C GLU A 73 9.54 23.48 9.93
N ASP A 74 8.36 23.94 9.49
CA ASP A 74 7.14 23.13 9.44
C ASP A 74 7.32 21.93 8.50
N PHE A 75 8.00 22.14 7.36
CA PHE A 75 8.35 21.07 6.42
C PHE A 75 9.14 19.97 7.11
N TRP A 76 10.26 20.30 7.76
CA TRP A 76 11.10 19.28 8.41
C TRP A 76 10.39 18.63 9.59
N THR A 77 9.59 19.38 10.33
CA THR A 77 8.78 18.84 11.44
C THR A 77 7.83 17.76 10.93
N LYS A 78 7.04 18.07 9.90
CA LYS A 78 6.07 17.14 9.28
C LYS A 78 6.74 15.96 8.59
N TYR A 79 7.80 16.22 7.84
CA TYR A 79 8.58 15.19 7.14
C TYR A 79 9.18 14.19 8.14
N ASN A 80 9.85 14.68 9.18
CA ASN A 80 10.44 13.82 10.20
C ASN A 80 9.36 13.07 11.00
N ALA A 81 8.22 13.70 11.31
CA ALA A 81 7.10 13.03 11.97
C ALA A 81 6.56 11.86 11.13
N LEU A 82 6.37 12.06 9.82
CA LEU A 82 5.91 11.02 8.90
C LEU A 82 6.87 9.82 8.89
N PHE A 83 8.16 10.08 8.68
CA PHE A 83 9.14 9.00 8.59
C PHE A 83 9.47 8.37 9.94
N THR A 84 9.30 9.08 11.05
CA THR A 84 9.33 8.49 12.39
C THR A 84 8.20 7.47 12.54
N GLU A 85 6.98 7.84 12.15
CA GLU A 85 5.82 6.94 12.21
C GLU A 85 6.01 5.69 11.33
N LEU A 86 6.53 5.88 10.10
CA LEU A 86 6.82 4.81 9.15
C LEU A 86 8.06 3.96 9.51
N SER A 87 8.91 4.43 10.42
CA SER A 87 10.08 3.67 10.90
C SER A 87 9.77 2.79 12.10
N ASN A 88 8.55 2.86 12.65
CA ASN A 88 8.13 2.00 13.75
C ASN A 88 8.15 0.53 13.34
N SER A 89 8.50 -0.36 14.28
CA SER A 89 8.57 -1.79 14.01
C SER A 89 7.20 -2.39 13.64
N GLY A 90 7.19 -3.36 12.73
CA GLY A 90 6.01 -4.16 12.38
C GLY A 90 5.25 -3.62 11.17
N THR A 91 3.93 -3.80 11.18
CA THR A 91 3.05 -3.27 10.14
C THR A 91 2.31 -2.04 10.66
N HIS A 92 2.06 -1.11 9.75
CA HIS A 92 1.21 0.05 9.94
C HIS A 92 -0.18 -0.22 9.38
N LYS A 93 -1.17 0.39 10.03
CA LYS A 93 -2.54 0.42 9.56
C LYS A 93 -2.73 1.62 8.65
N LEU A 94 -2.91 1.38 7.36
CA LEU A 94 -3.25 2.38 6.36
C LEU A 94 -4.76 2.31 6.07
N SER A 95 -5.50 3.28 6.57
CA SER A 95 -6.94 3.39 6.33
C SER A 95 -7.20 4.19 5.06
N ILE A 96 -7.94 3.63 4.11
CA ILE A 96 -8.35 4.29 2.88
C ILE A 96 -9.87 4.40 2.89
N THR A 97 -10.36 5.62 3.10
CA THR A 97 -11.78 5.89 3.32
C THR A 97 -12.62 5.61 2.08
N ASP A 98 -12.12 5.97 0.88
CA ASP A 98 -12.77 5.69 -0.40
C ASP A 98 -12.99 4.18 -0.63
N LEU A 99 -12.06 3.35 -0.14
CA LEU A 99 -12.16 1.89 -0.22
C LEU A 99 -12.90 1.28 0.98
N GLY A 100 -13.29 2.08 1.98
CA GLY A 100 -13.93 1.62 3.21
C GLY A 100 -13.11 0.59 3.99
N LYS A 101 -11.77 0.57 3.84
CA LYS A 101 -10.92 -0.53 4.30
C LYS A 101 -9.61 -0.08 4.92
N ASP A 102 -9.18 -0.84 5.93
CA ASP A 102 -7.88 -0.75 6.57
C ASP A 102 -6.94 -1.81 5.98
N TYR A 103 -5.73 -1.40 5.63
CA TYR A 103 -4.66 -2.27 5.12
C TYR A 103 -3.52 -2.33 6.13
N ARG A 104 -2.99 -3.53 6.39
CA ARG A 104 -1.74 -3.77 7.11
C ARG A 104 -0.59 -3.77 6.11
N VAL A 105 0.28 -2.77 6.23
CA VAL A 105 1.40 -2.55 5.31
C VAL A 105 2.68 -2.24 6.07
N TYR A 106 3.84 -2.47 5.45
CA TYR A 106 5.10 -1.94 5.95
C TYR A 106 5.69 -0.96 4.93
N TYR A 107 6.36 0.08 5.42
CA TYR A 107 7.07 1.01 4.56
C TYR A 107 8.27 0.32 3.91
N LYS A 108 8.35 0.39 2.57
CA LYS A 108 9.44 -0.21 1.81
C LYS A 108 10.46 0.83 1.39
N GLU A 109 10.01 1.89 0.74
CA GLU A 109 10.87 2.95 0.24
C GLU A 109 10.09 4.19 -0.21
N GLN A 110 10.83 5.27 -0.44
CA GLN A 110 10.34 6.50 -1.04
C GLN A 110 10.99 6.66 -2.41
N ARG A 111 10.19 6.91 -3.44
CA ARG A 111 10.66 7.06 -4.84
C ARG A 111 10.26 8.42 -5.42
N ASN A 112 10.87 8.79 -6.55
CA ASN A 112 10.48 9.93 -7.40
C ASN A 112 10.35 11.28 -6.68
N ILE A 113 11.20 11.51 -5.68
CA ILE A 113 11.19 12.73 -4.86
C ILE A 113 11.60 13.92 -5.72
N ARG A 114 10.77 14.96 -5.73
CA ARG A 114 11.08 16.23 -6.38
C ARG A 114 10.49 17.40 -5.62
N LYS A 115 11.22 18.51 -5.60
CA LYS A 115 10.74 19.78 -5.07
C LYS A 115 9.84 20.45 -6.11
N LEU A 116 8.67 20.92 -5.71
CA LEU A 116 7.85 21.81 -6.54
C LEU A 116 8.17 23.28 -6.27
N THR A 117 8.54 23.59 -5.02
CA THR A 117 9.01 24.93 -4.63
C THR A 117 10.42 24.85 -4.04
N PRO A 118 11.24 25.92 -4.18
CA PRO A 118 12.48 26.02 -3.44
C PRO A 118 12.22 25.94 -1.95
N LEU A 119 13.05 25.18 -1.22
CA LEU A 119 12.99 25.13 0.23
C LEU A 119 13.33 26.51 0.84
N SER A 120 14.25 27.28 0.27
CA SER A 120 14.65 28.57 0.85
C SER A 120 13.82 29.74 0.31
N GLY A 121 13.44 30.66 1.19
CA GLY A 121 12.90 31.98 0.83
C GLY A 121 11.45 32.00 0.33
N LYS A 122 10.67 30.93 0.54
CA LYS A 122 9.25 30.86 0.18
C LYS A 122 8.36 30.60 1.41
N PRO A 123 7.14 31.17 1.44
CA PRO A 123 6.19 30.95 2.52
C PRO A 123 5.48 29.59 2.44
N GLU A 124 5.71 28.80 1.37
CA GLU A 124 5.09 27.48 1.24
C GLU A 124 6.05 26.51 0.54
N VAL A 125 6.25 25.36 1.18
CA VAL A 125 7.13 24.30 0.72
C VAL A 125 6.28 23.16 0.21
N TRP A 126 6.54 22.74 -1.03
CA TRP A 126 5.90 21.60 -1.66
C TRP A 126 6.93 20.64 -2.20
N ILE A 127 6.79 19.37 -1.83
CA ILE A 127 7.51 18.27 -2.46
C ILE A 127 6.52 17.22 -2.96
N LYS A 128 6.87 16.52 -4.03
CA LYS A 128 6.19 15.31 -4.48
C LYS A 128 7.10 14.11 -4.34
N PHE A 129 6.52 12.97 -3.99
CA PHE A 129 7.21 11.70 -3.85
C PHE A 129 6.21 10.56 -3.89
N ASP A 130 6.70 9.36 -4.13
CA ASP A 130 5.92 8.14 -4.03
C ASP A 130 6.26 7.43 -2.73
N LEU A 131 5.24 6.99 -1.98
CA LEU A 131 5.39 6.07 -0.87
C LEU A 131 5.12 4.66 -1.37
N VAL A 132 6.12 3.80 -1.24
CA VAL A 132 6.03 2.40 -1.62
C VAL A 132 5.87 1.57 -0.36
N PHE A 133 4.82 0.76 -0.34
CA PHE A 133 4.47 -0.12 0.74
C PHE A 133 4.51 -1.57 0.29
N GLY A 134 4.90 -2.47 1.18
CA GLY A 134 4.70 -3.90 0.99
C GLY A 134 3.65 -4.45 1.96
N GLU A 135 3.12 -5.62 1.65
CA GLU A 135 2.43 -6.46 2.63
C GLU A 135 3.29 -7.66 3.01
N ALA A 136 3.28 -8.02 4.30
CA ALA A 136 4.00 -9.20 4.78
C ALA A 136 3.24 -10.49 4.42
N ASN A 137 1.93 -10.52 4.68
CA ASN A 137 1.04 -11.61 4.32
C ASN A 137 -0.22 -11.07 3.64
N TRP A 138 -0.58 -11.62 2.48
CA TRP A 138 -1.74 -11.14 1.71
C TRP A 138 -3.08 -11.38 2.43
N THR A 139 -3.16 -12.44 3.25
CA THR A 139 -4.34 -12.80 4.05
C THR A 139 -4.67 -11.77 5.14
N ASP A 140 -3.70 -10.96 5.56
CA ASP A 140 -3.94 -9.89 6.55
C ASP A 140 -4.81 -8.77 5.95
N ASN A 141 -4.82 -8.69 4.62
CA ASN A 141 -5.47 -7.64 3.86
C ASN A 141 -6.64 -8.15 3.01
N ILE A 142 -6.86 -9.46 2.93
CA ILE A 142 -7.97 -10.06 2.16
C ILE A 142 -8.56 -11.16 3.02
N GLU A 143 -9.80 -10.95 3.48
CA GLU A 143 -10.53 -11.95 4.23
C GLU A 143 -11.03 -13.05 3.29
N SER A 144 -10.90 -14.31 3.73
CA SER A 144 -11.56 -15.43 3.07
C SER A 144 -13.07 -15.32 3.28
N VAL A 145 -13.80 -15.03 2.20
CA VAL A 145 -15.25 -15.08 2.19
C VAL A 145 -15.69 -16.42 1.64
N TYR A 146 -16.50 -17.14 2.39
CA TYR A 146 -17.16 -18.36 1.93
C TYR A 146 -18.58 -18.02 1.51
N LEU A 147 -18.95 -18.29 0.26
CA LEU A 147 -20.33 -18.19 -0.17
C LEU A 147 -21.04 -19.48 0.21
N ILE A 148 -22.26 -19.37 0.71
CA ILE A 148 -23.07 -20.50 1.16
C ILE A 148 -24.42 -20.44 0.42
N ASP A 149 -24.93 -21.57 -0.04
CA ASP A 149 -26.27 -21.66 -0.63
C ASP A 149 -27.37 -21.63 0.46
N HIS A 150 -28.63 -21.68 0.02
CA HIS A 150 -29.78 -21.71 0.93
C HIS A 150 -29.79 -22.92 1.87
N ASP A 151 -29.13 -24.00 1.47
CA ASP A 151 -29.09 -25.29 2.18
C ASP A 151 -27.86 -25.42 3.10
N GLY A 152 -27.02 -24.39 3.18
CA GLY A 152 -25.83 -24.38 4.04
C GLY A 152 -24.56 -24.97 3.40
N ASN A 153 -24.57 -25.26 2.10
CA ASN A 153 -23.39 -25.79 1.39
C ASN A 153 -22.48 -24.66 0.91
N TYR A 154 -21.18 -24.86 1.04
CA TYR A 154 -20.17 -23.94 0.52
C TYR A 154 -20.16 -23.93 -1.01
N LEU A 155 -20.43 -22.76 -1.59
CA LEU A 155 -20.39 -22.47 -3.03
C LEU A 155 -18.97 -22.14 -3.51
N ILE A 156 -18.12 -21.62 -2.62
CA ILE A 156 -16.68 -21.46 -2.83
C ILE A 156 -15.93 -21.92 -1.57
N GLN A 157 -14.85 -22.67 -1.76
CA GLN A 157 -13.96 -23.16 -0.71
C GLN A 157 -12.61 -22.45 -0.80
#